data_AF-A0A439DZT5-F1
#
_entry.id   AF-A0A439DZT5-F1
#
_cell.length_a   1.000
_cell.length_b   1.000
_cell.length_c   1.000
_cell.angle_alpha   90.00
_cell.angle_beta   90.00
_cell.angle_gamma   90.00
#
_symmetry.space_group_name_H-M   'P 1'
#
loop_
_entity.id
_entity.type
_entity.pdbx_description
1 polymer ?
#
loop_
_entity_poly.entity_id
_entity_poly.type
_entity_poly.pdbx_seq_one_letter_code
_entity_poly.pdbx_strand_id
1 'polypeptide(L)'
;MNEILILGAGYTGMAATMGLAGRTRRRDDVHITLVNPQARFTERLRLHQTASGQALDDLEIPDRLAGTGVDFIQGWVTGINAGAQTVQIDDRVTLRYDTLVYALGSVTDTSGVAGVDEFAYTLTDAQHAVLLAARLDAMSTGTVVVAGGGLTGVESAAEIAERHPDLDVVLVSRQTPGAMMGENARARLHRGLDRLGVQIRAGADVVKVMADGVALADGEVVPAQAVLWTTGVRVSPLATAAGLTVDDRGRIVTDESLRSVSHPNVYAVGDAAAIRQGYGVIHGTCQSGIPRDGDLQPMADLSPDQRVSRPGHGDLAERRSADPMNTDQQTFAEHRNLLFSIAYRLLGSVADAEDVVQDAWFKWSAEDRSQVADPKAYLARIVSNLAMERLRSTRRQRETYVGPWLPEPILTESDVAEDVVAAESISMAMLVVLETLSPLERAVFVLKEVFDFSYAEIAEAVERSEAAVRQAAHRAREHVRARRPRFEADHEKRRAATERFFAATIGGDVNALMELLAPDVKLWTDGGGKVRQAMRPVVGAANVLRWIAGNVKRPYEGVEIADMTAELVDINGGPGIVMRGAGRIIATITVDLDAQGRIVTVHNVANPDKLRAVAEGARRL
;
A
#
# COMPACT_ATOMS: atom_id res chain seq x y z
N MET A 1 -0.01 29.42 17.03
CA MET A 1 -0.55 28.67 15.90
C MET A 1 -1.19 27.43 16.50
N ASN A 2 -2.44 27.16 16.18
CA ASN A 2 -3.22 26.02 16.64
C ASN A 2 -3.16 24.94 15.54
N GLU A 3 -2.50 23.83 15.84
CA GLU A 3 -2.30 22.73 14.89
C GLU A 3 -3.44 21.72 14.99
N ILE A 4 -4.27 21.64 13.95
CA ILE A 4 -5.34 20.65 13.84
C ILE A 4 -4.86 19.52 12.92
N LEU A 5 -4.69 18.34 13.49
CA LEU A 5 -4.28 17.15 12.76
C LEU A 5 -5.47 16.21 12.55
N ILE A 6 -5.73 15.82 11.32
CA ILE A 6 -6.84 14.94 10.95
C ILE A 6 -6.25 13.64 10.40
N LEU A 7 -6.62 12.51 10.99
CA LEU A 7 -6.09 11.19 10.63
C LEU A 7 -7.14 10.39 9.87
N GLY A 8 -6.93 10.17 8.58
CA GLY A 8 -7.81 9.41 7.70
C GLY A 8 -8.73 10.31 6.89
N ALA A 9 -8.74 10.09 5.57
CA ALA A 9 -9.53 10.82 4.59
C ALA A 9 -10.71 9.97 4.07
N GLY A 10 -11.32 9.15 4.93
CA GLY A 10 -12.61 8.53 4.65
C GLY A 10 -13.75 9.56 4.62
N TYR A 11 -15.00 9.11 4.44
CA TYR A 11 -16.16 10.02 4.39
C TYR A 11 -16.23 11.01 5.55
N THR A 12 -16.05 10.54 6.78
CA THR A 12 -16.12 11.39 7.98
C THR A 12 -14.89 12.28 8.15
N GLY A 13 -13.70 11.80 7.78
CA GLY A 13 -12.48 12.58 7.79
C GLY A 13 -12.50 13.72 6.78
N MET A 14 -12.95 13.46 5.55
CA MET A 14 -13.14 14.49 4.52
C MET A 14 -14.22 15.50 4.92
N ALA A 15 -15.35 15.04 5.49
CA ALA A 15 -16.39 15.94 5.99
C ALA A 15 -15.87 16.86 7.11
N ALA A 16 -15.12 16.31 8.07
CA ALA A 16 -14.47 17.09 9.13
C ALA A 16 -13.48 18.10 8.56
N THR A 17 -12.63 17.67 7.62
CA THR A 17 -11.61 18.51 6.98
C THR A 17 -12.25 19.70 6.26
N MET A 18 -13.22 19.45 5.38
CA MET A 18 -13.89 20.52 4.62
C MET A 18 -14.68 21.46 5.53
N GLY A 19 -15.33 20.92 6.57
CA GLY A 19 -16.05 21.72 7.56
C GLY A 19 -15.12 22.65 8.35
N LEU A 20 -13.97 22.15 8.79
CA LEU A 20 -12.96 22.92 9.51
C LEU A 20 -12.30 23.98 8.61
N ALA A 21 -11.91 23.61 7.39
CA ALA A 21 -11.30 24.53 6.43
C ALA A 21 -12.23 25.71 6.10
N GLY A 22 -13.52 25.44 5.89
CA GLY A 22 -14.51 26.49 5.65
C GLY A 22 -14.63 27.51 6.79
N ARG A 23 -14.51 27.05 8.04
CA ARG A 23 -14.63 27.87 9.26
C ARG A 23 -13.37 28.65 9.59
N THR A 24 -12.23 28.06 9.33
CA THR A 24 -10.91 28.60 9.68
C THR A 24 -10.28 29.40 8.54
N ARG A 25 -10.95 29.52 7.38
CA ARG A 25 -10.46 30.26 6.20
C ARG A 25 -9.99 31.70 6.45
N ARG A 26 -10.45 32.36 7.52
CA ARG A 26 -10.06 33.73 7.90
C ARG A 26 -9.19 33.78 9.18
N ARG A 27 -8.74 32.63 9.66
CA ARG A 27 -7.93 32.46 10.88
C ARG A 27 -6.51 32.11 10.44
N ASP A 28 -5.59 33.08 10.48
CA ASP A 28 -4.18 32.85 10.15
C ASP A 28 -3.43 32.13 11.29
N ASP A 29 -4.08 31.97 12.45
CA ASP A 29 -3.55 31.30 13.62
C ASP A 29 -3.91 29.80 13.69
N VAL A 30 -4.63 29.26 12.71
CA VAL A 30 -5.01 27.83 12.63
C VAL A 30 -4.39 27.19 11.42
N HIS A 31 -3.77 26.03 11.63
CA HIS A 31 -3.21 25.22 10.57
C HIS A 31 -3.87 23.84 10.58
N ILE A 32 -4.25 23.33 9.41
CA ILE A 32 -4.93 22.03 9.28
C ILE A 32 -4.07 21.13 8.42
N THR A 33 -3.75 19.95 8.96
CA THR A 33 -3.06 18.89 8.23
C THR A 33 -3.96 17.66 8.17
N LEU A 34 -4.26 17.18 6.96
CA LEU A 34 -4.91 15.89 6.73
C LEU A 34 -3.86 14.85 6.36
N VAL A 35 -3.82 13.77 7.14
CA VAL A 35 -2.97 12.61 6.87
C VAL A 35 -3.82 11.47 6.34
N ASN A 36 -3.44 10.90 5.19
CA ASN A 36 -4.06 9.69 4.68
C ASN A 36 -3.03 8.83 3.96
N PRO A 37 -3.10 7.50 4.05
CA PRO A 37 -2.13 6.62 3.39
C PRO A 37 -2.05 6.72 1.87
N GLN A 38 -3.16 7.07 1.23
CA GLN A 38 -3.28 7.15 -0.22
C GLN A 38 -3.76 8.54 -0.63
N ALA A 39 -3.27 9.05 -1.76
CA ALA A 39 -3.81 10.28 -2.36
C ALA A 39 -5.22 10.05 -2.93
N ARG A 40 -5.56 8.83 -3.31
CA ARG A 40 -6.88 8.47 -3.82
C ARG A 40 -7.92 8.37 -2.70
N PHE A 41 -9.06 9.03 -2.89
CA PHE A 41 -10.25 8.85 -2.07
C PHE A 41 -10.94 7.53 -2.41
N THR A 42 -11.00 6.62 -1.44
CA THR A 42 -11.71 5.34 -1.61
C THR A 42 -13.19 5.51 -1.27
N GLU A 43 -14.05 5.40 -2.29
CA GLU A 43 -15.50 5.32 -2.11
C GLU A 43 -15.89 3.95 -1.53
N ARG A 44 -15.63 3.72 -0.23
CA ARG A 44 -15.80 2.41 0.43
C ARG A 44 -17.20 1.81 0.22
N LEU A 45 -18.22 2.66 0.15
CA LEU A 45 -19.61 2.27 -0.07
C LEU A 45 -19.86 1.68 -1.47
N ARG A 46 -18.98 1.93 -2.44
CA ARG A 46 -19.09 1.47 -3.82
C ARG A 46 -18.07 0.38 -4.18
N LEU A 47 -17.28 -0.10 -3.21
CA LEU A 47 -16.26 -1.11 -3.50
C LEU A 47 -16.83 -2.43 -4.03
N HIS A 48 -18.07 -2.77 -3.72
CA HIS A 48 -18.78 -3.92 -4.30
C HIS A 48 -18.98 -3.78 -5.83
N GLN A 49 -19.09 -2.54 -6.33
CA GLN A 49 -19.12 -2.22 -7.76
C GLN A 49 -17.75 -2.42 -8.39
N THR A 50 -16.70 -1.87 -7.79
CA THR A 50 -15.32 -2.10 -8.24
C THR A 50 -14.99 -3.58 -8.25
N ALA A 51 -15.37 -4.31 -7.20
CA ALA A 51 -15.09 -5.72 -7.00
C ALA A 51 -15.77 -6.65 -8.00
N SER A 52 -16.86 -6.21 -8.61
CA SER A 52 -17.52 -6.94 -9.70
C SER A 52 -17.02 -6.53 -11.08
N GLY A 53 -16.18 -5.49 -11.19
CA GLY A 53 -15.57 -5.03 -12.44
C GLY A 53 -16.02 -3.65 -12.93
N GLN A 54 -16.73 -2.84 -12.12
CA GLN A 54 -17.05 -1.46 -12.50
C GLN A 54 -15.82 -0.56 -12.42
N ALA A 55 -15.59 0.21 -13.48
CA ALA A 55 -14.69 1.36 -13.41
C ALA A 55 -15.43 2.51 -12.69
N LEU A 56 -14.90 2.90 -11.53
CA LEU A 56 -15.31 4.11 -10.82
C LEU A 56 -14.37 5.27 -11.15
N ASP A 57 -14.86 6.49 -11.00
CA ASP A 57 -14.05 7.69 -11.18
C ASP A 57 -12.85 7.68 -10.23
N ASP A 58 -11.74 8.23 -10.71
CA ASP A 58 -10.54 8.39 -9.90
C ASP A 58 -10.61 9.74 -9.17
N LEU A 59 -10.79 9.68 -7.86
CA LEU A 59 -10.99 10.86 -7.02
C LEU A 59 -9.73 11.10 -6.18
N GLU A 60 -8.97 12.13 -6.52
CA GLU A 60 -7.77 12.51 -5.76
C GLU A 60 -8.13 13.45 -4.61
N ILE A 61 -7.68 13.12 -3.40
CA ILE A 61 -7.83 13.93 -2.18
C ILE A 61 -7.15 15.31 -2.35
N PRO A 62 -5.90 15.42 -2.85
CA PRO A 62 -5.27 16.72 -3.08
C PRO A 62 -6.11 17.66 -3.95
N ASP A 63 -6.74 17.13 -5.01
CA ASP A 63 -7.60 17.93 -5.90
C ASP A 63 -8.85 18.45 -5.18
N ARG A 64 -9.40 17.66 -4.25
CA ARG A 64 -10.53 18.08 -3.41
C ARG A 64 -10.14 19.12 -2.36
N LEU A 65 -8.89 19.13 -1.92
CA LEU A 65 -8.34 20.09 -0.96
C LEU A 65 -7.81 21.37 -1.63
N ALA A 66 -7.68 21.41 -2.95
CA ALA A 66 -7.17 22.57 -3.68
C ALA A 66 -7.96 23.85 -3.32
N GLY A 67 -7.24 24.91 -2.90
CA GLY A 67 -7.83 26.20 -2.54
C GLY A 67 -8.51 26.26 -1.16
N THR A 68 -8.39 25.20 -0.36
CA THR A 68 -8.89 25.17 1.03
C THR A 68 -7.87 25.68 2.05
N GLY A 69 -6.57 25.61 1.73
CA GLY A 69 -5.47 25.92 2.66
C GLY A 69 -5.12 24.78 3.62
N VAL A 70 -5.68 23.57 3.41
CA VAL A 70 -5.34 22.36 4.16
C VAL A 70 -4.11 21.71 3.55
N ASP A 71 -3.15 21.36 4.40
CA ASP A 71 -1.99 20.56 4.00
C ASP A 71 -2.35 19.09 3.96
N PHE A 72 -1.95 18.41 2.88
CA PHE A 72 -2.13 16.97 2.72
C PHE A 72 -0.79 16.26 2.88
N ILE A 73 -0.74 15.28 3.78
CA ILE A 73 0.40 14.37 3.93
C ILE A 73 -0.08 12.98 3.54
N GLN A 74 0.50 12.46 2.46
CA GLN A 74 0.35 11.04 2.12
C GLN A 74 1.28 10.23 3.04
N GLY A 75 0.70 9.37 3.88
CA GLY A 75 1.48 8.53 4.78
C GLY A 75 0.65 7.76 5.79
N TRP A 76 1.22 6.71 6.38
CA TRP A 76 0.55 5.87 7.36
C TRP A 76 0.75 6.37 8.77
N VAL A 77 -0.33 6.42 9.55
CA VAL A 77 -0.23 6.64 10.99
C VAL A 77 0.26 5.35 11.64
N THR A 78 1.45 5.37 12.24
CA THR A 78 2.07 4.21 12.88
C THR A 78 2.09 4.30 14.41
N GLY A 79 1.93 5.50 14.96
CA GLY A 79 1.90 5.72 16.40
C GLY A 79 1.18 7.01 16.78
N ILE A 80 0.55 7.01 17.95
CA ILE A 80 -0.05 8.19 18.55
C ILE A 80 0.37 8.24 20.02
N ASN A 81 0.95 9.35 20.44
CA ASN A 81 1.23 9.63 21.84
C ASN A 81 0.33 10.77 22.31
N ALA A 82 -0.81 10.41 22.91
CA ALA A 82 -1.81 11.38 23.34
C ALA A 82 -1.30 12.31 24.46
N GLY A 83 -0.42 11.81 25.32
CA GLY A 83 0.21 12.59 26.39
C GLY A 83 1.21 13.62 25.89
N ALA A 84 1.97 13.31 24.83
CA ALA A 84 2.91 14.23 24.19
C ALA A 84 2.26 15.09 23.10
N GLN A 85 1.03 14.77 22.72
CA GLN A 85 0.28 15.35 21.59
C GLN A 85 1.06 15.26 20.28
N THR A 86 1.49 14.03 19.95
CA THR A 86 2.25 13.75 18.73
C THR A 86 1.70 12.54 18.01
N VAL A 87 1.85 12.54 16.69
CA VAL A 87 1.50 11.42 15.80
C VAL A 87 2.70 11.10 14.94
N GLN A 88 3.02 9.81 14.83
CA GLN A 88 4.11 9.30 14.02
C GLN A 88 3.57 8.80 12.68
N ILE A 89 4.16 9.30 11.59
CA ILE A 89 3.83 8.98 10.21
C ILE A 89 4.99 8.22 9.56
N ASP A 90 4.69 7.04 9.01
CA ASP A 90 5.63 6.12 8.37
C ASP A 90 6.89 5.82 9.19
N ASP A 91 6.78 5.92 10.52
CA ASP A 91 7.89 5.85 11.47
C ASP A 91 9.01 6.89 11.28
N ARG A 92 8.79 7.90 10.44
CA ARG A 92 9.81 8.86 9.99
C ARG A 92 9.53 10.28 10.43
N VAL A 93 8.26 10.68 10.34
CA VAL A 93 7.83 12.05 10.61
C VAL A 93 7.02 12.06 11.88
N THR A 94 7.36 12.95 12.81
CA THR A 94 6.53 13.20 13.99
C THR A 94 5.86 14.55 13.85
N LEU A 95 4.52 14.54 13.83
CA LEU A 95 3.70 15.74 13.79
C LEU A 95 3.18 16.04 15.19
N ARG A 96 3.26 17.31 15.60
CA ARG A 96 2.55 17.79 16.79
C ARG A 96 1.12 18.17 16.44
N TYR A 97 0.23 18.09 17.42
CA TYR A 97 -1.12 18.61 17.29
C TYR A 97 -1.54 19.34 18.57
N ASP A 98 -2.38 20.36 18.42
CA ASP A 98 -3.15 20.92 19.51
C ASP A 98 -4.53 20.28 19.56
N THR A 99 -5.12 19.97 18.40
CA THR A 99 -6.37 19.21 18.26
C THR A 99 -6.17 18.03 17.30
N LEU A 100 -6.60 16.84 17.72
CA LEU A 100 -6.56 15.63 16.89
C LEU A 100 -7.97 15.19 16.50
N VAL A 101 -8.23 15.00 15.22
CA VAL A 101 -9.44 14.34 14.71
C VAL A 101 -9.07 12.95 14.23
N TYR A 102 -9.45 11.94 14.99
CA TYR A 102 -9.25 10.53 14.71
C TYR A 102 -10.37 10.00 13.80
N ALA A 103 -10.08 9.84 12.51
CA ALA A 103 -11.01 9.42 11.47
C ALA A 103 -10.52 8.18 10.70
N LEU A 104 -9.69 7.33 11.32
CA LEU A 104 -9.12 6.12 10.70
C LEU A 104 -10.15 5.03 10.39
N GLY A 105 -11.38 5.17 10.89
CA GLY A 105 -12.49 4.29 10.57
C GLY A 105 -12.30 2.85 11.06
N SER A 106 -12.81 1.90 10.27
CA SER A 106 -12.75 0.46 10.53
C SER A 106 -12.28 -0.30 9.30
N VAL A 107 -11.82 -1.53 9.50
CA VAL A 107 -11.48 -2.49 8.47
C VAL A 107 -12.29 -3.76 8.66
N THR A 108 -12.44 -4.56 7.60
CA THR A 108 -13.06 -5.89 7.74
C THR A 108 -12.25 -6.74 8.71
N ASP A 109 -12.93 -7.44 9.62
CA ASP A 109 -12.25 -8.34 10.56
C ASP A 109 -12.00 -9.69 9.91
N THR A 110 -10.72 -9.99 9.72
CA THR A 110 -10.23 -11.25 9.15
C THR A 110 -9.61 -12.18 10.20
N SER A 111 -9.49 -11.74 11.45
CA SER A 111 -8.78 -12.47 12.51
C SER A 111 -9.64 -13.53 13.21
N GLY A 112 -10.96 -13.34 13.20
CA GLY A 112 -11.89 -14.20 13.94
C GLY A 112 -12.13 -15.59 13.33
N VAL A 113 -11.72 -15.84 12.08
CA VAL A 113 -11.95 -17.09 11.37
C VAL A 113 -10.70 -17.48 10.58
N ALA A 114 -10.20 -18.69 10.82
CA ALA A 114 -8.95 -19.16 10.22
C ALA A 114 -9.00 -19.16 8.69
N GLY A 115 -7.95 -18.66 8.06
CA GLY A 115 -7.77 -18.63 6.61
C GLY A 115 -8.53 -17.52 5.88
N VAL A 116 -9.30 -16.68 6.59
CA VAL A 116 -9.96 -15.52 5.95
C VAL A 116 -8.92 -14.53 5.44
N ASP A 117 -7.93 -14.20 6.25
CA ASP A 117 -6.84 -13.26 5.91
C ASP A 117 -5.89 -13.79 4.82
N GLU A 118 -5.93 -15.09 4.54
CA GLU A 118 -5.07 -15.78 3.58
C GLU A 118 -5.80 -16.07 2.25
N PHE A 119 -7.07 -16.46 2.31
CA PHE A 119 -7.79 -17.00 1.15
C PHE A 119 -9.03 -16.21 0.74
N ALA A 120 -9.46 -15.22 1.53
CA ALA A 120 -10.62 -14.40 1.20
C ALA A 120 -10.25 -12.99 0.73
N TYR A 121 -11.01 -12.49 -0.24
CA TYR A 121 -11.02 -11.09 -0.61
C TYR A 121 -11.84 -10.28 0.41
N THR A 122 -11.52 -9.01 0.62
CA THR A 122 -12.32 -8.08 1.43
C THR A 122 -12.64 -6.81 0.66
N LEU A 123 -13.59 -6.02 1.17
CA LEU A 123 -13.92 -4.69 0.62
C LEU A 123 -13.47 -3.57 1.57
N THR A 124 -12.26 -3.73 2.13
CA THR A 124 -11.66 -2.73 3.01
C THR A 124 -11.09 -1.56 2.22
N ASP A 125 -10.43 -1.85 1.10
CA ASP A 125 -9.78 -0.87 0.22
C ASP A 125 -10.03 -1.17 -1.26
N ALA A 126 -9.67 -0.21 -2.11
CA ALA A 126 -9.86 -0.28 -3.55
C ALA A 126 -9.00 -1.36 -4.22
N GLN A 127 -7.83 -1.70 -3.68
CA GLN A 127 -6.93 -2.67 -4.29
C GLN A 127 -7.51 -4.08 -4.14
N HIS A 128 -7.95 -4.47 -2.94
CA HIS A 128 -8.60 -5.76 -2.72
C HIS A 128 -9.84 -5.96 -3.58
N ALA A 129 -10.63 -4.90 -3.79
CA ALA A 129 -11.76 -4.94 -4.72
C ALA A 129 -11.29 -5.20 -6.16
N VAL A 130 -10.26 -4.49 -6.65
CA VAL A 130 -9.69 -4.74 -8.00
C VAL A 130 -9.13 -6.16 -8.14
N LEU A 131 -8.50 -6.71 -7.09
CA LEU A 131 -8.01 -8.09 -7.09
C LEU A 131 -9.15 -9.10 -7.25
N LEU A 132 -10.27 -8.89 -6.54
CA LEU A 132 -11.46 -9.74 -6.70
C LEU A 132 -12.03 -9.62 -8.12
N ALA A 133 -12.17 -8.41 -8.66
CA ALA A 133 -12.67 -8.22 -10.02
C ALA A 133 -11.82 -8.98 -11.05
N ALA A 134 -10.50 -8.85 -10.97
CA ALA A 134 -9.59 -9.58 -11.85
C ALA A 134 -9.69 -11.11 -11.65
N ARG A 135 -9.95 -11.58 -10.43
CA ARG A 135 -10.18 -13.00 -10.16
C ARG A 135 -11.46 -13.49 -10.83
N LEU A 136 -12.55 -12.74 -10.71
CA LEU A 136 -13.84 -13.05 -11.34
C LEU A 136 -13.73 -13.06 -12.86
N ASP A 137 -13.10 -12.05 -13.47
CA ASP A 137 -12.90 -11.97 -14.93
C ASP A 137 -12.10 -13.16 -15.50
N ALA A 138 -11.22 -13.76 -14.69
CA ALA A 138 -10.45 -14.93 -15.09
C ALA A 138 -11.20 -16.26 -14.91
N MET A 139 -12.36 -16.25 -14.28
CA MET A 139 -13.19 -17.43 -14.09
C MET A 139 -14.20 -17.49 -15.24
N SER A 140 -14.08 -18.51 -16.10
CA SER A 140 -15.09 -18.76 -17.15
C SER A 140 -16.36 -19.39 -16.59
N THR A 141 -16.20 -20.23 -15.56
CA THR A 141 -17.26 -20.87 -14.76
C THR A 141 -16.70 -21.14 -13.36
N GLY A 142 -17.57 -21.42 -12.39
CA GLY A 142 -17.16 -21.80 -11.04
C GLY A 142 -17.99 -21.10 -9.97
N THR A 143 -17.65 -21.37 -8.71
CA THR A 143 -18.39 -20.91 -7.55
C THR A 143 -17.67 -19.77 -6.83
N VAL A 144 -18.42 -18.72 -6.52
CA VAL A 144 -17.99 -17.60 -5.69
C VAL A 144 -18.83 -17.61 -4.42
N VAL A 145 -18.16 -17.72 -3.28
CA VAL A 145 -18.82 -17.59 -1.98
C VAL A 145 -18.75 -16.13 -1.52
N VAL A 146 -19.88 -15.55 -1.18
CA VAL A 146 -19.95 -14.28 -0.45
C VAL A 146 -20.34 -14.60 0.99
N ALA A 147 -19.41 -14.40 1.93
CA ALA A 147 -19.62 -14.65 3.34
C ALA A 147 -20.06 -13.36 4.06
N GLY A 148 -21.27 -13.38 4.60
CA GLY A 148 -21.90 -12.27 5.33
C GLY A 148 -23.21 -11.81 4.68
N GLY A 149 -24.32 -11.96 5.40
CA GLY A 149 -25.67 -11.57 4.93
C GLY A 149 -26.05 -10.11 5.21
N GLY A 150 -25.07 -9.26 5.50
CA GLY A 150 -25.26 -7.82 5.66
C GLY A 150 -25.52 -7.13 4.32
N LEU A 151 -25.81 -5.82 4.35
CA LEU A 151 -26.08 -5.04 3.13
C LEU A 151 -24.95 -5.17 2.10
N THR A 152 -23.70 -5.00 2.53
CA THR A 152 -22.52 -5.12 1.66
C THR A 152 -22.40 -6.50 1.00
N GLY A 153 -22.66 -7.59 1.73
CA GLY A 153 -22.62 -8.93 1.16
C GLY A 153 -23.78 -9.18 0.19
N VAL A 154 -24.98 -8.67 0.48
CA VAL A 154 -26.13 -8.74 -0.43
C VAL A 154 -25.87 -7.97 -1.72
N GLU A 155 -25.39 -6.73 -1.62
CA GLU A 155 -25.05 -5.88 -2.78
C GLU A 155 -23.95 -6.53 -3.62
N SER A 156 -22.91 -7.07 -2.97
CA SER A 156 -21.82 -7.75 -3.66
C SER A 156 -22.28 -9.01 -4.38
N ALA A 157 -23.09 -9.86 -3.71
CA ALA A 157 -23.60 -11.08 -4.33
C ALA A 157 -24.48 -10.77 -5.55
N ALA A 158 -25.32 -9.75 -5.45
CA ALA A 158 -26.16 -9.30 -6.56
C ALA A 158 -25.34 -8.76 -7.74
N GLU A 159 -24.39 -7.85 -7.49
CA GLU A 159 -23.54 -7.25 -8.54
C GLU A 159 -22.65 -8.30 -9.22
N ILE A 160 -22.08 -9.25 -8.46
CA ILE A 160 -21.27 -10.34 -9.02
C ILE A 160 -22.14 -11.22 -9.92
N ALA A 161 -23.31 -11.66 -9.44
CA ALA A 161 -24.20 -12.52 -10.22
C ALA A 161 -24.74 -11.82 -11.49
N GLU A 162 -24.97 -10.51 -11.43
CA GLU A 162 -25.43 -9.74 -12.60
C GLU A 162 -24.34 -9.57 -13.66
N ARG A 163 -23.07 -9.35 -13.26
CA ARG A 163 -21.95 -9.19 -14.21
C ARG A 163 -21.37 -10.49 -14.72
N HIS A 164 -21.38 -11.52 -13.89
CA HIS A 164 -20.76 -12.80 -14.16
C HIS A 164 -21.83 -13.90 -14.16
N PRO A 165 -22.74 -13.91 -15.15
CA PRO A 165 -23.91 -14.80 -15.16
C PRO A 165 -23.55 -16.29 -15.29
N ASP A 166 -22.31 -16.60 -15.69
CA ASP A 166 -21.79 -17.96 -15.81
C ASP A 166 -21.14 -18.48 -14.50
N LEU A 167 -21.12 -17.66 -13.42
CA LEU A 167 -20.61 -18.04 -12.11
C LEU A 167 -21.75 -18.37 -11.14
N ASP A 168 -21.57 -19.42 -10.35
CA ASP A 168 -22.45 -19.78 -9.25
C ASP A 168 -22.13 -18.91 -8.02
N VAL A 169 -23.03 -18.00 -7.66
CA VAL A 169 -22.84 -17.15 -6.47
C VAL A 169 -23.58 -17.73 -5.27
N VAL A 170 -22.84 -18.03 -4.20
CA VAL A 170 -23.39 -18.57 -2.93
C VAL A 170 -23.22 -17.55 -1.81
N LEU A 171 -24.33 -17.01 -1.30
CA LEU A 171 -24.37 -16.10 -0.16
C LEU A 171 -24.52 -16.88 1.14
N VAL A 172 -23.46 -16.98 1.92
CA VAL A 172 -23.42 -17.71 3.20
C VAL A 172 -23.57 -16.72 4.37
N SER A 173 -24.51 -16.96 5.27
CA SER A 173 -24.77 -16.03 6.38
C SER A 173 -25.37 -16.66 7.62
N ARG A 174 -25.03 -16.12 8.80
CA ARG A 174 -25.59 -16.56 10.10
C ARG A 174 -27.08 -16.28 10.25
N GLN A 175 -27.52 -15.15 9.70
CA GLN A 175 -28.91 -14.73 9.68
C GLN A 175 -29.42 -14.66 8.25
N THR A 176 -30.73 -14.75 8.05
CA THR A 176 -31.34 -14.52 6.75
C THR A 176 -31.00 -13.11 6.24
N PRO A 177 -30.53 -12.96 4.98
CA PRO A 177 -30.28 -11.66 4.40
C PRO A 177 -31.51 -10.74 4.51
N GLY A 178 -31.28 -9.50 4.96
CA GLY A 178 -32.36 -8.54 5.22
C GLY A 178 -33.13 -8.77 6.54
N ALA A 179 -32.57 -9.48 7.53
CA ALA A 179 -33.21 -9.73 8.82
C ALA A 179 -33.63 -8.45 9.58
N MET A 180 -32.92 -7.33 9.36
CA MET A 180 -33.24 -6.01 9.91
C MET A 180 -34.38 -5.29 9.19
N MET A 181 -34.83 -5.79 8.03
CA MET A 181 -35.85 -5.16 7.20
C MET A 181 -37.24 -5.66 7.55
N GLY A 182 -38.25 -4.84 7.28
CA GLY A 182 -39.65 -5.28 7.31
C GLY A 182 -39.93 -6.38 6.27
N GLU A 183 -40.94 -7.20 6.53
CA GLU A 183 -41.27 -8.41 5.75
C GLU A 183 -41.37 -8.16 4.23
N ASN A 184 -42.06 -7.10 3.83
CA ASN A 184 -42.22 -6.74 2.41
C ASN A 184 -40.89 -6.38 1.72
N ALA A 185 -40.02 -5.64 2.41
CA ALA A 185 -38.72 -5.25 1.89
C ALA A 185 -37.79 -6.47 1.79
N ARG A 186 -37.79 -7.34 2.81
CA ARG A 186 -37.06 -8.61 2.79
C ARG A 186 -37.54 -9.52 1.66
N ALA A 187 -38.85 -9.69 1.48
CA ALA A 187 -39.38 -10.50 0.38
C ALA A 187 -38.98 -9.95 -1.00
N ARG A 188 -38.90 -8.62 -1.15
CA ARG A 188 -38.42 -7.99 -2.40
C ARG A 188 -36.92 -8.24 -2.62
N LEU A 189 -36.11 -8.15 -1.57
CA LEU A 189 -34.68 -8.46 -1.61
C LEU A 189 -34.45 -9.91 -2.07
N HIS A 190 -35.13 -10.88 -1.44
CA HIS A 190 -35.00 -12.30 -1.78
C HIS A 190 -35.43 -12.58 -3.22
N ARG A 191 -36.57 -12.04 -3.68
CA ARG A 191 -36.97 -12.13 -5.10
C ARG A 191 -35.92 -11.55 -6.06
N GLY A 192 -35.20 -10.51 -5.65
CA GLY A 192 -34.12 -9.92 -6.42
C GLY A 192 -32.94 -10.87 -6.57
N LEU A 193 -32.49 -11.46 -5.46
CA LEU A 193 -31.42 -12.46 -5.41
C LEU A 193 -31.78 -13.73 -6.18
N ASP A 194 -33.00 -14.25 -6.01
CA ASP A 194 -33.50 -15.43 -6.71
C ASP A 194 -33.50 -15.23 -8.23
N ARG A 195 -33.92 -14.05 -8.70
CA ARG A 195 -33.92 -13.71 -10.13
C ARG A 195 -32.51 -13.65 -10.71
N LEU A 196 -31.51 -13.30 -9.91
CA LEU A 196 -30.10 -13.28 -10.29
C LEU A 196 -29.42 -14.65 -10.12
N GLY A 197 -30.13 -15.67 -9.64
CA GLY A 197 -29.56 -17.00 -9.42
C GLY A 197 -28.65 -17.11 -8.19
N VAL A 198 -28.68 -16.15 -7.28
CA VAL A 198 -27.86 -16.18 -6.05
C VAL A 198 -28.40 -17.25 -5.09
N GLN A 199 -27.56 -18.21 -4.74
CA GLN A 199 -27.90 -19.28 -3.80
C GLN A 199 -27.70 -18.81 -2.36
N ILE A 200 -28.78 -18.71 -1.58
CA ILE A 200 -28.71 -18.25 -0.19
C ILE A 200 -28.56 -19.44 0.76
N ARG A 201 -27.50 -19.45 1.57
CA ARG A 201 -27.28 -20.37 2.68
C ARG A 201 -27.29 -19.61 4.01
N ALA A 202 -28.49 -19.41 4.54
CA ALA A 202 -28.71 -18.74 5.82
C ALA A 202 -28.64 -19.73 7.00
N GLY A 203 -28.34 -19.23 8.20
CA GLY A 203 -28.20 -20.05 9.40
C GLY A 203 -26.88 -20.81 9.47
N ALA A 204 -25.88 -20.43 8.65
CA ALA A 204 -24.59 -21.11 8.55
C ALA A 204 -23.47 -20.23 9.10
N ASP A 205 -22.62 -20.83 9.92
CA ASP A 205 -21.40 -20.22 10.47
C ASP A 205 -20.19 -20.73 9.69
N VAL A 206 -19.45 -19.82 9.05
CA VAL A 206 -18.16 -20.15 8.43
C VAL A 206 -17.12 -20.23 9.54
N VAL A 207 -16.45 -21.38 9.67
CA VAL A 207 -15.45 -21.64 10.70
C VAL A 207 -14.02 -21.70 10.15
N LYS A 208 -13.88 -21.85 8.84
CA LYS A 208 -12.59 -21.80 8.14
C LYS A 208 -12.77 -21.43 6.68
N VAL A 209 -11.87 -20.62 6.14
CA VAL A 209 -11.70 -20.40 4.71
C VAL A 209 -10.46 -21.15 4.24
N MET A 210 -10.54 -21.76 3.07
CA MET A 210 -9.49 -22.54 2.42
C MET A 210 -9.32 -22.05 0.99
N ALA A 211 -8.21 -22.38 0.34
CA ALA A 211 -7.93 -21.97 -1.04
C ALA A 211 -9.00 -22.43 -2.05
N ASP A 212 -9.77 -23.46 -1.74
CA ASP A 212 -10.77 -24.10 -2.60
C ASP A 212 -12.18 -24.13 -2.00
N GLY A 213 -12.45 -23.38 -0.93
CA GLY A 213 -13.80 -23.30 -0.37
C GLY A 213 -13.90 -22.75 1.05
N VAL A 214 -15.10 -22.87 1.63
CA VAL A 214 -15.37 -22.53 3.03
C VAL A 214 -15.90 -23.73 3.80
N ALA A 215 -15.39 -23.95 5.00
CA ALA A 215 -15.90 -24.94 5.93
C ALA A 215 -16.91 -24.30 6.90
N LEU A 216 -18.02 -24.99 7.10
CA LEU A 216 -19.13 -24.56 7.96
C LEU A 216 -19.11 -25.30 9.30
N ALA A 217 -19.73 -24.71 10.32
CA ALA A 217 -19.76 -25.27 11.68
C ALA A 217 -20.48 -26.62 11.78
N ASP A 218 -21.38 -26.94 10.84
CA ASP A 218 -22.09 -28.22 10.75
C ASP A 218 -21.24 -29.34 10.08
N GLY A 219 -20.02 -29.02 9.67
CA GLY A 219 -19.09 -29.93 9.02
C GLY A 219 -19.21 -29.98 7.49
N GLU A 220 -20.14 -29.24 6.89
CA GLU A 220 -20.21 -29.11 5.44
C GLU A 220 -19.06 -28.24 4.91
N VAL A 221 -18.59 -28.55 3.70
CA VAL A 221 -17.67 -27.70 2.95
C VAL A 221 -18.37 -27.22 1.69
N VAL A 222 -18.40 -25.90 1.49
CA VAL A 222 -18.88 -25.28 0.25
C VAL A 222 -17.67 -25.02 -0.65
N PRO A 223 -17.52 -25.74 -1.78
CA PRO A 223 -16.41 -25.51 -2.70
C PRO A 223 -16.54 -24.12 -3.33
N ALA A 224 -15.42 -23.41 -3.45
CA ALA A 224 -15.38 -22.08 -4.06
C ALA A 224 -14.02 -21.79 -4.67
N GLN A 225 -14.01 -21.15 -5.83
CA GLN A 225 -12.78 -20.68 -6.48
C GLN A 225 -12.43 -19.24 -6.07
N ALA A 226 -13.37 -18.53 -5.44
CA ALA A 226 -13.15 -17.24 -4.81
C ALA A 226 -14.09 -17.08 -3.60
N VAL A 227 -13.58 -16.47 -2.53
CA VAL A 227 -14.36 -16.17 -1.32
C VAL A 227 -14.27 -14.67 -1.06
N LEU A 228 -15.41 -13.99 -1.01
CA LEU A 228 -15.52 -12.61 -0.59
C LEU A 228 -16.03 -12.56 0.85
N TRP A 229 -15.21 -12.02 1.75
CA TRP A 229 -15.53 -11.87 3.17
C TRP A 229 -16.05 -10.47 3.46
N THR A 230 -17.28 -10.38 3.97
CA THR A 230 -17.99 -9.12 4.27
C THR A 230 -18.52 -9.07 5.69
N THR A 231 -18.03 -9.95 6.57
CA THR A 231 -18.49 -10.05 7.96
C THR A 231 -17.43 -9.59 8.94
N GLY A 232 -17.88 -8.97 10.03
CA GLY A 232 -17.01 -8.45 11.07
C GLY A 232 -16.32 -7.15 10.67
N VAL A 233 -16.19 -6.26 11.63
CA VAL A 233 -15.37 -5.05 11.49
C VAL A 233 -14.55 -4.88 12.75
N ARG A 234 -13.33 -4.38 12.59
CA ARG A 234 -12.43 -4.00 13.67
C ARG A 234 -11.90 -2.60 13.43
N VAL A 235 -11.51 -1.91 14.49
CA VAL A 235 -10.86 -0.60 14.39
C VAL A 235 -9.36 -0.74 14.65
N SER A 236 -8.61 0.31 14.32
CA SER A 236 -7.16 0.32 14.56
C SER A 236 -6.84 0.29 16.07
N PRO A 237 -5.86 -0.52 16.51
CA PRO A 237 -5.44 -0.59 17.92
C PRO A 237 -4.69 0.66 18.40
N LEU A 238 -4.36 1.59 17.49
CA LEU A 238 -3.62 2.83 17.80
C LEU A 238 -4.29 3.67 18.89
N ALA A 239 -5.63 3.67 18.93
CA ALA A 239 -6.35 4.41 19.96
C ALA A 239 -6.07 3.85 21.37
N THR A 240 -6.13 2.53 21.52
CA THR A 240 -5.81 1.84 22.77
C THR A 240 -4.34 2.03 23.14
N ALA A 241 -3.42 1.87 22.18
CA ALA A 241 -1.99 2.06 22.39
C ALA A 241 -1.65 3.51 22.82
N ALA A 242 -2.42 4.50 22.35
CA ALA A 242 -2.29 5.90 22.74
C ALA A 242 -2.80 6.21 24.16
N GLY A 243 -3.38 5.24 24.86
CA GLY A 243 -3.97 5.40 26.19
C GLY A 243 -5.35 6.06 26.19
N LEU A 244 -6.04 6.12 25.03
CA LEU A 244 -7.42 6.62 24.96
C LEU A 244 -8.38 5.61 25.61
N THR A 245 -9.40 6.10 26.29
CA THR A 245 -10.51 5.24 26.72
C THR A 245 -11.27 4.73 25.51
N VAL A 246 -11.25 3.42 25.32
CA VAL A 246 -11.96 2.70 24.26
C VAL A 246 -13.02 1.77 24.85
N ASP A 247 -13.98 1.35 24.03
CA ASP A 247 -14.94 0.30 24.39
C ASP A 247 -14.36 -1.11 24.18
N ASP A 248 -15.19 -2.13 24.40
CA ASP A 248 -14.87 -3.55 24.22
C ASP A 248 -14.46 -3.92 22.78
N ARG A 249 -14.70 -3.03 21.81
CA ARG A 249 -14.37 -3.19 20.40
C ARG A 249 -13.24 -2.28 19.94
N GLY A 250 -12.57 -1.59 20.87
CA GLY A 250 -11.45 -0.68 20.58
C GLY A 250 -11.86 0.70 20.04
N ARG A 251 -13.16 1.03 19.98
CA ARG A 251 -13.63 2.34 19.51
C ARG A 251 -13.45 3.39 20.61
N ILE A 252 -13.00 4.59 20.25
CA ILE A 252 -12.78 5.68 21.21
C ILE A 252 -14.12 6.10 21.80
N VAL A 253 -14.23 6.06 23.13
CA VAL A 253 -15.42 6.52 23.84
C VAL A 253 -15.43 8.05 23.83
N THR A 254 -16.49 8.62 23.28
CA THR A 254 -16.67 10.06 23.13
C THR A 254 -17.92 10.55 23.85
N ASP A 255 -17.97 11.85 24.15
CA ASP A 255 -19.20 12.52 24.55
C ASP A 255 -20.11 12.85 23.34
N GLU A 256 -21.23 13.52 23.58
CA GLU A 256 -22.20 13.88 22.53
C GLU A 256 -21.64 14.86 21.48
N SER A 257 -20.50 15.50 21.75
CA SER A 257 -19.76 16.41 20.86
C SER A 257 -18.58 15.73 20.16
N LEU A 258 -18.52 14.39 20.17
CA LEU A 258 -17.48 13.57 19.56
C LEU A 258 -16.09 13.72 20.19
N ARG A 259 -16.00 14.37 21.36
CA ARG A 259 -14.75 14.56 22.09
C ARG A 259 -14.46 13.33 22.93
N SER A 260 -13.22 12.86 22.95
CA SER A 260 -12.80 11.75 23.79
C SER A 260 -13.04 12.08 25.26
N VAL A 261 -13.64 11.12 25.99
CA VAL A 261 -13.89 11.26 27.44
C VAL A 261 -12.60 11.23 28.27
N SER A 262 -11.48 10.82 27.66
CA SER A 262 -10.17 10.68 28.32
C SER A 262 -9.19 11.79 27.97
N HIS A 263 -9.28 12.34 26.74
CA HIS A 263 -8.35 13.32 26.21
C HIS A 263 -9.14 14.42 25.49
N PRO A 264 -9.43 15.56 26.15
CA PRO A 264 -10.33 16.59 25.64
C PRO A 264 -9.93 17.27 24.32
N ASN A 265 -8.66 17.12 23.92
CA ASN A 265 -8.09 17.60 22.66
C ASN A 265 -8.15 16.57 21.52
N VAL A 266 -8.67 15.37 21.78
CA VAL A 266 -8.87 14.31 20.79
C VAL A 266 -10.35 14.15 20.51
N TYR A 267 -10.70 14.15 19.24
CA TYR A 267 -12.04 13.90 18.73
C TYR A 267 -12.03 12.63 17.90
N ALA A 268 -13.05 11.79 18.03
CA ALA A 268 -13.17 10.58 17.22
C ALA A 268 -14.45 10.61 16.41
N VAL A 269 -14.36 10.24 15.13
CA VAL A 269 -15.46 10.33 14.17
C VAL A 269 -15.63 9.02 13.40
N GLY A 270 -16.80 8.83 12.81
CA GLY A 270 -17.11 7.63 12.03
C GLY A 270 -17.03 6.33 12.84
N ASP A 271 -16.63 5.25 12.17
CA ASP A 271 -16.57 3.91 12.77
C ASP A 271 -15.58 3.79 13.94
N ALA A 272 -14.66 4.74 14.09
CA ALA A 272 -13.71 4.76 15.20
C ALA A 272 -14.31 5.26 16.52
N ALA A 273 -15.54 5.79 16.51
CA ALA A 273 -16.18 6.43 17.66
C ALA A 273 -17.29 5.58 18.28
N ALA A 274 -17.26 5.48 19.60
CA ALA A 274 -18.34 5.01 20.45
C ALA A 274 -18.93 6.21 21.20
N ILE A 275 -20.05 6.75 20.70
CA ILE A 275 -20.60 8.05 21.12
C ILE A 275 -21.53 7.83 22.31
N ARG A 276 -21.17 8.38 23.47
CA ARG A 276 -22.00 8.34 24.68
C ARG A 276 -23.11 9.37 24.58
N GLN A 277 -24.34 8.91 24.68
CA GLN A 277 -25.57 9.69 24.76
C GLN A 277 -26.20 9.51 26.15
N GLY A 278 -27.11 10.40 26.54
CA GLY A 278 -27.86 10.27 27.79
C GLY A 278 -28.63 8.95 28.00
N TYR A 279 -28.86 8.17 26.92
CA TYR A 279 -29.58 6.89 26.94
C TYR A 279 -28.70 5.66 26.63
N GLY A 280 -27.39 5.83 26.45
CA GLY A 280 -26.46 4.74 26.14
C GLY A 280 -25.36 5.11 25.16
N VAL A 281 -24.55 4.14 24.76
CA VAL A 281 -23.46 4.35 23.79
C VAL A 281 -23.90 3.87 22.41
N ILE A 282 -23.79 4.73 21.41
CA ILE A 282 -24.12 4.43 20.02
C ILE A 282 -22.86 4.34 19.15
N HIS A 283 -22.92 3.54 18.09
CA HIS A 283 -21.86 3.46 17.08
C HIS A 283 -21.88 4.68 16.16
N GLY A 284 -20.72 5.19 15.78
CA GLY A 284 -20.55 6.38 14.93
C GLY A 284 -20.80 6.18 13.43
N THR A 285 -21.73 5.32 12.99
CA THR A 285 -22.02 5.15 11.55
C THR A 285 -22.79 6.33 10.93
N CYS A 286 -22.34 6.77 9.74
CA CYS A 286 -22.95 7.60 8.68
C CYS A 286 -23.81 8.85 9.04
N GLN A 287 -24.63 8.85 10.08
CA GLN A 287 -25.37 10.02 10.59
C GLN A 287 -24.92 10.46 11.98
N SER A 288 -24.51 9.54 12.86
CA SER A 288 -24.10 9.86 14.24
C SER A 288 -22.64 10.29 14.35
N GLY A 289 -21.77 9.78 13.47
CA GLY A 289 -20.33 10.03 13.48
C GLY A 289 -19.82 11.07 12.49
N ILE A 290 -20.71 11.78 11.77
CA ILE A 290 -20.32 12.96 10.97
C ILE A 290 -20.37 14.18 11.89
N PRO A 291 -19.28 14.96 12.03
CA PRO A 291 -19.29 16.18 12.82
C PRO A 291 -20.35 17.17 12.32
N ARG A 292 -21.19 17.66 13.24
CA ARG A 292 -22.19 18.69 12.95
C ARG A 292 -21.62 20.07 13.21
N ASP A 293 -22.38 21.09 12.81
CA ASP A 293 -21.94 22.47 12.96
C ASP A 293 -21.61 22.86 14.41
N GLY A 294 -22.29 22.28 15.41
CA GLY A 294 -21.98 22.49 16.82
C GLY A 294 -20.70 21.80 17.31
N ASP A 295 -20.29 20.69 16.66
CA ASP A 295 -19.14 19.88 17.08
C ASP A 295 -17.81 20.47 16.56
N LEU A 296 -17.88 21.09 15.37
CA LEU A 296 -16.73 21.68 14.68
C LEU A 296 -16.24 23.00 15.31
N GLN A 297 -17.10 23.74 16.02
CA GLN A 297 -16.74 25.04 16.60
C GLN A 297 -15.77 24.87 17.78
N PRO A 298 -16.02 23.97 18.75
CA PRO A 298 -15.04 23.62 19.78
C PRO A 298 -13.70 23.12 19.23
N MET A 299 -13.68 22.39 18.10
CA MET A 299 -12.45 21.90 17.47
C MET A 299 -11.58 23.04 16.92
N ALA A 300 -12.20 24.11 16.41
CA ALA A 300 -11.51 25.28 15.85
C ALA A 300 -11.09 26.32 16.90
N ASP A 301 -11.74 26.32 18.06
CA ASP A 301 -11.61 27.35 19.10
C ASP A 301 -10.71 26.94 20.27
N LEU A 302 -10.19 25.70 20.31
CA LEU A 302 -9.23 25.27 21.32
C LEU A 302 -7.97 26.14 21.26
N SER A 303 -7.81 27.00 22.28
CA SER A 303 -6.65 27.87 22.42
C SER A 303 -5.51 27.15 23.17
N PRO A 304 -4.23 27.42 22.87
CA PRO A 304 -3.07 26.81 23.56
C PRO A 304 -3.07 26.99 25.10
N ASP A 305 -3.82 27.97 25.60
CA ASP A 305 -3.95 28.32 27.03
C ASP A 305 -5.01 27.51 27.80
N GLN A 306 -5.82 26.66 27.14
CA GLN A 306 -6.71 25.72 27.83
C GLN A 306 -6.00 24.43 28.27
N ARG A 307 -4.78 24.57 28.82
CA ARG A 307 -4.09 23.52 29.58
C ARG A 307 -4.83 23.27 30.89
N VAL A 308 -5.98 22.60 30.85
CA VAL A 308 -6.72 22.31 32.08
C VAL A 308 -6.07 21.16 32.83
N SER A 309 -5.59 21.53 34.02
CA SER A 309 -5.29 20.76 35.21
C SER A 309 -5.82 19.33 35.28
N ARG A 310 -4.88 18.41 35.54
CA ARG A 310 -5.10 17.02 35.95
C ARG A 310 -6.18 16.92 37.04
N PRO A 311 -7.20 16.05 36.92
CA PRO A 311 -7.88 15.49 38.08
C PRO A 311 -6.91 14.53 38.79
N GLY A 312 -6.82 14.65 40.12
CA GLY A 312 -5.89 13.89 40.95
C GLY A 312 -5.98 12.38 40.75
N HIS A 313 -4.83 11.76 40.50
CA HIS A 313 -4.64 10.32 40.61
C HIS A 313 -4.77 9.89 42.07
N GLY A 314 -5.87 9.24 42.41
CA GLY A 314 -5.94 8.31 43.52
C GLY A 314 -5.63 6.90 43.00
N ASP A 315 -4.48 6.38 43.42
CA ASP A 315 -4.21 4.95 43.66
C ASP A 315 -4.58 3.93 42.57
N LEU A 316 -3.74 3.83 41.53
CA LEU A 316 -3.48 2.59 40.79
C LEU A 316 -2.03 2.56 40.31
N ALA A 317 -1.08 2.75 41.25
CA ALA A 317 0.33 2.47 41.03
C ALA A 317 0.66 1.10 41.63
N GLU A 318 0.37 0.02 40.91
CA GLU A 318 1.07 -1.27 41.01
C GLU A 318 0.49 -2.29 40.03
N ARG A 319 1.09 -2.33 38.83
CA ARG A 319 1.32 -3.53 37.98
C ARG A 319 2.04 -3.08 36.70
N ARG A 320 3.32 -2.72 36.84
CA ARG A 320 4.26 -2.73 35.72
C ARG A 320 4.66 -4.19 35.49
N SER A 321 3.85 -4.92 34.72
CA SER A 321 4.35 -6.03 33.91
C SER A 321 4.57 -5.48 32.50
N ALA A 322 5.72 -5.79 31.89
CA ALA A 322 6.06 -5.40 30.52
C ALA A 322 4.88 -5.71 29.58
N ASP A 323 4.42 -4.69 28.87
CA ASP A 323 3.28 -4.77 27.96
C ASP A 323 3.72 -5.51 26.69
N PRO A 324 3.20 -6.71 26.39
CA PRO A 324 3.62 -7.48 25.21
C PRO A 324 3.42 -6.70 23.89
N MET A 325 2.47 -5.76 23.85
CA MET A 325 2.12 -4.96 22.68
C MET A 325 3.20 -3.95 22.25
N ASN A 326 4.06 -3.50 23.18
CA ASN A 326 5.23 -2.66 22.85
C ASN A 326 6.37 -3.49 22.21
N THR A 327 6.42 -4.79 22.52
CA THR A 327 7.46 -5.69 22.01
C THR A 327 7.20 -6.06 20.55
N ASP A 328 5.94 -6.26 20.16
CA ASP A 328 5.57 -6.60 18.76
C ASP A 328 5.80 -5.43 17.81
N GLN A 329 5.47 -4.20 18.23
CA GLN A 329 5.74 -2.99 17.46
C GLN A 329 7.24 -2.76 17.27
N GLN A 330 8.02 -2.97 18.34
CA GLN A 330 9.48 -2.87 18.27
C GLN A 330 10.08 -3.95 17.35
N THR A 331 9.64 -5.21 17.49
CA THR A 331 10.11 -6.34 16.67
C THR A 331 9.78 -6.13 15.18
N PHE A 332 8.59 -5.62 14.86
CA PHE A 332 8.23 -5.31 13.49
C PHE A 332 9.05 -4.15 12.93
N ALA A 333 9.21 -3.08 13.71
CA ALA A 333 10.01 -1.92 13.32
C ALA A 333 11.47 -2.31 13.02
N GLU A 334 12.05 -3.21 13.82
CA GLU A 334 13.40 -3.78 13.62
C GLU A 334 13.54 -4.50 12.27
N HIS A 335 12.46 -5.11 11.76
CA HIS A 335 12.49 -5.86 10.50
C HIS A 335 11.87 -5.11 9.31
N ARG A 336 11.23 -3.96 9.50
CA ARG A 336 10.49 -3.22 8.46
C ARG A 336 11.32 -2.96 7.20
N ASN A 337 12.59 -2.59 7.33
CA ASN A 337 13.48 -2.35 6.18
C ASN A 337 13.75 -3.65 5.41
N LEU A 338 13.99 -4.77 6.11
CA LEU A 338 14.13 -6.10 5.50
C LEU A 338 12.85 -6.49 4.75
N LEU A 339 11.69 -6.29 5.37
CA LEU A 339 10.39 -6.60 4.77
C LEU A 339 10.14 -5.78 3.49
N PHE A 340 10.42 -4.48 3.54
CA PHE A 340 10.34 -3.62 2.36
C PHE A 340 11.30 -4.09 1.26
N SER A 341 12.53 -4.42 1.65
CA SER A 341 13.59 -4.92 0.77
C SER A 341 13.18 -6.21 0.05
N ILE A 342 12.52 -7.14 0.74
CA ILE A 342 11.92 -8.34 0.15
C ILE A 342 10.81 -7.96 -0.82
N ALA A 343 9.78 -7.24 -0.34
CA ALA A 343 8.59 -6.91 -1.12
C ALA A 343 8.95 -6.15 -2.41
N TYR A 344 9.86 -5.17 -2.32
CA TYR A 344 10.30 -4.36 -3.44
C TYR A 344 11.03 -5.18 -4.51
N ARG A 345 11.91 -6.12 -4.14
CA ARG A 345 12.58 -6.98 -5.13
C ARG A 345 11.63 -7.98 -5.79
N LEU A 346 10.56 -8.36 -5.09
CA LEU A 346 9.51 -9.19 -5.66
C LEU A 346 8.67 -8.37 -6.66
N LEU A 347 8.21 -7.18 -6.25
CA LEU A 347 7.19 -6.43 -6.97
C LEU A 347 7.76 -5.46 -8.01
N GLY A 348 8.95 -4.90 -7.78
CA GLY A 348 9.54 -3.85 -8.60
C GLY A 348 8.81 -2.51 -8.52
N SER A 349 8.00 -2.30 -7.48
CA SER A 349 7.17 -1.12 -7.24
C SER A 349 7.29 -0.74 -5.76
N VAL A 350 7.55 0.53 -5.50
CA VAL A 350 7.72 1.07 -4.15
C VAL A 350 6.37 1.12 -3.46
N ALA A 351 5.36 1.68 -4.13
CA ALA A 351 4.01 1.76 -3.59
C ALA A 351 3.47 0.36 -3.24
N ASP A 352 3.63 -0.62 -4.14
CA ASP A 352 3.18 -1.99 -3.87
C ASP A 352 3.97 -2.65 -2.74
N ALA A 353 5.26 -2.36 -2.61
CA ALA A 353 6.09 -2.87 -1.53
C ALA A 353 5.70 -2.27 -0.17
N GLU A 354 5.39 -0.98 -0.11
CA GLU A 354 4.91 -0.31 1.09
C GLU A 354 3.58 -0.89 1.56
N ASP A 355 2.63 -1.03 0.63
CA ASP A 355 1.33 -1.63 0.91
C ASP A 355 1.51 -3.06 1.45
N VAL A 356 2.38 -3.88 0.84
CA VAL A 356 2.64 -5.25 1.32
C VAL A 356 3.28 -5.31 2.70
N VAL A 357 4.29 -4.47 2.97
CA VAL A 357 4.91 -4.40 4.31
C VAL A 357 3.87 -4.06 5.35
N GLN A 358 2.94 -3.21 4.98
CA GLN A 358 1.96 -2.71 5.91
C GLN A 358 0.77 -3.65 6.08
N ASP A 359 0.34 -4.35 5.04
CA ASP A 359 -0.52 -5.53 5.16
C ASP A 359 0.11 -6.57 6.08
N ALA A 360 1.44 -6.76 6.00
CA ALA A 360 2.18 -7.62 6.90
C ALA A 360 2.19 -7.10 8.35
N TRP A 361 2.25 -5.78 8.58
CA TRP A 361 2.08 -5.19 9.91
C TRP A 361 0.70 -5.49 10.50
N PHE A 362 -0.36 -5.37 9.69
CA PHE A 362 -1.71 -5.69 10.14
C PHE A 362 -1.87 -7.15 10.50
N LYS A 363 -1.26 -8.06 9.74
CA LYS A 363 -1.23 -9.49 10.08
C LYS A 363 -0.42 -9.72 11.36
N TRP A 364 0.78 -9.16 11.45
CA TRP A 364 1.67 -9.30 12.60
C TRP A 364 1.03 -8.85 13.91
N SER A 365 0.42 -7.66 13.93
CA SER A 365 -0.16 -7.05 15.14
C SER A 365 -1.52 -7.61 15.57
N ALA A 366 -2.15 -8.47 14.77
CA ALA A 366 -3.50 -8.99 15.03
C ALA A 366 -3.54 -10.38 15.71
N GLU A 367 -2.42 -11.09 15.83
CA GLU A 367 -2.38 -12.45 16.40
C GLU A 367 -1.52 -12.53 17.68
N ASP A 368 -1.78 -13.52 18.53
CA ASP A 368 -0.90 -13.87 19.66
C ASP A 368 0.42 -14.45 19.14
N ARG A 369 1.53 -13.73 19.38
CA ARG A 369 2.88 -14.08 18.91
C ARG A 369 3.73 -14.80 19.94
N SER A 370 3.17 -15.18 21.09
CA SER A 370 3.90 -15.87 22.17
C SER A 370 4.56 -17.20 21.78
N GLN A 371 4.14 -17.79 20.65
CA GLN A 371 4.69 -19.04 20.10
C GLN A 371 5.61 -18.85 18.88
N VAL A 372 5.84 -17.62 18.41
CA VAL A 372 6.72 -17.35 17.25
C VAL A 372 8.18 -17.40 17.71
N ALA A 373 8.89 -18.47 17.34
CA ALA A 373 10.29 -18.67 17.73
C ALA A 373 11.28 -17.79 16.94
N ASP A 374 10.96 -17.46 15.68
CA ASP A 374 11.77 -16.59 14.81
C ASP A 374 10.86 -15.54 14.11
N PRO A 375 10.75 -14.33 14.69
CA PRO A 375 9.98 -13.23 14.11
C PRO A 375 10.42 -12.83 12.70
N LYS A 376 11.72 -12.90 12.40
CA LYS A 376 12.27 -12.50 11.09
C LYS A 376 11.78 -13.45 10.00
N ALA A 377 11.90 -14.77 10.22
CA ALA A 377 11.44 -15.77 9.26
C ALA A 377 9.92 -15.72 9.07
N TYR A 378 9.19 -15.52 10.17
CA TYR A 378 7.74 -15.41 10.14
C TYR A 378 7.25 -14.19 9.34
N LEU A 379 7.84 -13.02 9.58
CA LEU A 379 7.49 -11.79 8.86
C LEU A 379 7.90 -11.84 7.38
N ALA A 380 9.08 -12.40 7.09
CA ALA A 380 9.52 -12.62 5.71
C ALA A 380 8.56 -13.53 4.95
N ARG A 381 8.00 -14.55 5.60
CA ARG A 381 6.94 -15.39 5.03
C ARG A 381 5.68 -14.58 4.71
N ILE A 382 5.16 -13.82 5.67
CA ILE A 382 3.94 -13.02 5.45
C ILE A 382 4.12 -12.10 4.24
N VAL A 383 5.22 -11.36 4.21
CA VAL A 383 5.52 -10.41 3.13
C VAL A 383 5.71 -11.11 1.79
N SER A 384 6.36 -12.27 1.77
CA SER A 384 6.57 -13.02 0.54
C SER A 384 5.26 -13.52 -0.05
N ASN A 385 4.35 -14.03 0.79
CA ASN A 385 3.04 -14.48 0.36
C ASN A 385 2.20 -13.32 -0.22
N LEU A 386 2.11 -12.21 0.50
CA LEU A 386 1.41 -11.01 0.06
C LEU A 386 1.99 -10.45 -1.26
N ALA A 387 3.33 -10.37 -1.35
CA ALA A 387 4.01 -9.91 -2.57
C ALA A 387 3.81 -10.88 -3.75
N MET A 388 3.79 -12.19 -3.51
CA MET A 388 3.54 -13.17 -4.56
C MET A 388 2.10 -13.12 -5.08
N GLU A 389 1.12 -12.93 -4.20
CA GLU A 389 -0.27 -12.75 -4.58
C GLU A 389 -0.43 -11.50 -5.46
N ARG A 390 0.19 -10.39 -5.04
CA ARG A 390 0.19 -9.13 -5.77
C ARG A 390 0.95 -9.21 -7.10
N LEU A 391 2.07 -9.94 -7.16
CA LEU A 391 2.77 -10.25 -8.41
C LEU A 391 1.88 -10.96 -9.44
N ARG A 392 0.99 -11.86 -9.01
CA ARG A 392 0.08 -12.58 -9.91
C ARG A 392 -0.97 -11.66 -10.53
N SER A 393 -1.47 -10.68 -9.77
CA SER A 393 -2.47 -9.72 -10.26
C SER A 393 -1.84 -8.62 -11.12
N THR A 394 -0.72 -8.04 -10.69
CA THR A 394 -0.01 -6.97 -11.40
C THR A 394 0.53 -7.44 -12.75
N ARG A 395 0.86 -8.74 -12.91
CA ARG A 395 1.30 -9.30 -14.20
C ARG A 395 0.27 -9.10 -15.32
N ARG A 396 -1.04 -9.16 -15.02
CA ARG A 396 -2.10 -8.91 -16.00
C ARG A 396 -2.20 -7.42 -16.36
N GLN A 397 -2.01 -6.56 -15.37
CA GLN A 397 -1.95 -5.11 -15.57
C GLN A 397 -0.73 -4.70 -16.42
N ARG A 398 0.35 -5.48 -16.39
CA ARG A 398 1.53 -5.29 -17.24
C ARG A 398 1.31 -5.69 -18.70
N GLU A 399 0.35 -6.56 -18.99
CA GLU A 399 0.00 -6.93 -20.38
C GLU A 399 -0.68 -5.77 -21.13
N THR A 400 -1.35 -4.87 -20.39
CA THR A 400 -1.98 -3.66 -20.94
C THR A 400 -1.09 -2.41 -20.82
N TYR A 401 0.16 -2.57 -20.37
CA TYR A 401 1.09 -1.45 -20.17
C TYR A 401 1.54 -0.81 -21.48
N VAL A 402 1.54 0.52 -21.53
CA VAL A 402 1.89 1.29 -22.74
C VAL A 402 3.39 1.57 -22.76
N GLY A 403 4.13 0.82 -23.58
CA GLY A 403 5.57 0.96 -23.78
C GLY A 403 6.40 -0.01 -22.93
N PRO A 404 7.74 0.17 -22.88
CA PRO A 404 8.61 -0.65 -22.03
C PRO A 404 8.33 -0.43 -20.54
N TRP A 405 8.26 -1.51 -19.76
CA TRP A 405 8.15 -1.48 -18.29
C TRP A 405 9.54 -1.53 -17.64
N LEU A 406 9.81 -0.60 -16.74
CA LEU A 406 10.95 -0.62 -15.83
C LEU A 406 10.49 -0.61 -14.36
N PRO A 407 11.19 -1.29 -13.43
CA PRO A 407 10.93 -1.16 -11.99
C PRO A 407 11.00 0.30 -11.50
N GLU A 408 10.26 0.63 -10.44
CA GLU A 408 10.27 1.96 -9.85
C GLU A 408 11.64 2.29 -9.24
N PRO A 409 12.30 3.41 -9.60
CA PRO A 409 13.59 3.78 -9.03
C PRO A 409 13.45 4.23 -7.57
N ILE A 410 14.47 3.92 -6.77
CA ILE A 410 14.59 4.38 -5.39
C ILE A 410 15.97 4.97 -5.13
N LEU A 411 16.01 6.00 -4.27
CA LEU A 411 17.28 6.53 -3.80
C LEU A 411 17.89 5.58 -2.75
N THR A 412 19.20 5.38 -2.84
CA THR A 412 19.98 4.56 -1.91
C THR A 412 21.17 5.36 -1.38
N GLU A 413 21.62 5.10 -0.15
CA GLU A 413 22.80 5.78 0.42
C GLU A 413 24.10 5.03 0.11
N SER A 414 25.12 5.81 -0.27
CA SER A 414 26.51 5.41 -0.57
C SER A 414 27.37 4.95 0.61
N ASP A 415 27.00 5.39 1.82
CA ASP A 415 28.02 5.77 2.82
C ASP A 415 28.20 4.78 3.97
N VAL A 416 27.77 3.53 3.79
CA VAL A 416 28.15 2.44 4.68
C VAL A 416 29.00 1.47 3.88
N ALA A 417 30.27 1.36 4.25
CA ALA A 417 31.22 0.38 3.70
C ALA A 417 30.82 -1.09 4.01
N GLU A 418 29.62 -1.32 4.52
CA GLU A 418 29.04 -2.62 4.77
C GLU A 418 28.01 -2.92 3.69
N ASP A 419 28.34 -3.95 2.89
CA ASP A 419 27.45 -4.74 2.05
C ASP A 419 27.37 -4.40 0.53
N VAL A 420 28.53 -4.50 -0.15
CA VAL A 420 28.63 -4.61 -1.63
C VAL A 420 27.68 -5.69 -2.19
N VAL A 421 27.46 -6.77 -1.44
CA VAL A 421 26.55 -7.87 -1.81
C VAL A 421 25.07 -7.44 -1.75
N ALA A 422 24.69 -6.60 -0.78
CA ALA A 422 23.34 -6.05 -0.69
C ALA A 422 23.05 -5.06 -1.83
N ALA A 423 24.02 -4.20 -2.18
CA ALA A 423 23.92 -3.24 -3.27
C ALA A 423 23.75 -3.91 -4.65
N GLU A 424 24.46 -5.02 -4.91
CA GLU A 424 24.34 -5.79 -6.15
C GLU A 424 22.94 -6.41 -6.35
N SER A 425 22.28 -6.78 -5.25
CA SER A 425 20.96 -7.42 -5.25
C SER A 425 19.78 -6.49 -5.57
N ILE A 426 19.99 -5.16 -5.57
CA ILE A 426 18.95 -4.13 -5.77
C ILE A 426 19.09 -3.43 -7.13
N SER A 427 20.23 -3.63 -7.81
CA SER A 427 20.55 -2.92 -9.05
C SER A 427 19.41 -2.96 -10.07
N MET A 428 19.23 -1.86 -10.82
CA MET A 428 18.18 -1.76 -11.84
C MET A 428 18.23 -2.94 -12.83
N ALA A 429 19.44 -3.33 -13.26
CA ALA A 429 19.65 -4.50 -14.10
C ALA A 429 19.14 -5.79 -13.44
N MET A 430 19.44 -6.02 -12.17
CA MET A 430 18.96 -7.20 -11.45
C MET A 430 17.43 -7.19 -11.37
N LEU A 431 16.80 -6.07 -11.01
CA LEU A 431 15.34 -5.97 -10.95
C LEU A 431 14.69 -6.23 -12.32
N VAL A 432 15.27 -5.71 -13.41
CA VAL A 432 14.81 -5.99 -14.78
C VAL A 432 15.01 -7.48 -15.16
N VAL A 433 16.08 -8.14 -14.70
CA VAL A 433 16.28 -9.57 -14.91
C VAL A 433 15.25 -10.39 -14.12
N LEU A 434 15.01 -10.04 -12.85
CA LEU A 434 13.97 -10.64 -12.02
C LEU A 434 12.60 -10.52 -12.67
N GLU A 435 12.37 -9.43 -13.43
CA GLU A 435 11.14 -9.23 -14.19
C GLU A 435 10.83 -10.35 -15.19
N THR A 436 11.85 -11.06 -15.66
CA THR A 436 11.71 -12.17 -16.62
C THR A 436 11.35 -13.51 -15.97
N LEU A 437 11.44 -13.63 -14.64
CA LEU A 437 11.16 -14.85 -13.91
C LEU A 437 9.67 -15.05 -13.66
N SER A 438 9.23 -16.30 -13.53
CA SER A 438 7.90 -16.58 -12.97
C SER A 438 7.79 -16.11 -11.51
N PRO A 439 6.59 -15.81 -10.97
CA PRO A 439 6.45 -15.33 -9.60
C PRO A 439 7.11 -16.24 -8.55
N LEU A 440 6.97 -17.56 -8.71
CA LEU A 440 7.62 -18.53 -7.82
C LEU A 440 9.15 -18.52 -7.97
N GLU A 441 9.67 -18.50 -9.20
CA GLU A 441 11.12 -18.42 -9.42
C GLU A 441 11.72 -17.15 -8.84
N ARG A 442 11.03 -16.02 -8.98
CA ARG A 442 11.45 -14.73 -8.40
C ARG A 442 11.45 -14.78 -6.87
N ALA A 443 10.37 -15.27 -6.27
CA ALA A 443 10.27 -15.42 -4.81
C ALA A 443 11.37 -16.30 -4.24
N VAL A 444 11.57 -17.47 -4.85
CA VAL A 444 12.63 -18.40 -4.43
C VAL A 444 14.02 -17.80 -4.63
N PHE A 445 14.27 -17.11 -5.74
CA PHE A 445 15.56 -16.46 -5.98
C PHE A 445 15.84 -15.36 -4.96
N VAL A 446 14.89 -14.45 -4.72
CA VAL A 446 15.07 -13.35 -3.77
C VAL A 446 15.28 -13.89 -2.36
N LEU A 447 14.41 -14.78 -1.88
CA LEU A 447 14.54 -15.33 -0.53
C LEU A 447 15.81 -16.15 -0.36
N LYS A 448 16.21 -16.95 -1.37
CA LYS A 448 17.40 -17.79 -1.25
C LYS A 448 18.71 -17.05 -1.46
N GLU A 449 18.82 -16.28 -2.53
CA GLU A 449 20.10 -15.70 -2.96
C GLU A 449 20.38 -14.34 -2.31
N VAL A 450 19.34 -13.59 -1.94
CA VAL A 450 19.49 -12.25 -1.33
C VAL A 450 19.42 -12.31 0.19
N PHE A 451 18.55 -13.16 0.74
CA PHE A 451 18.28 -13.19 2.19
C PHE A 451 18.69 -14.49 2.89
N ASP A 452 19.29 -15.43 2.14
CA ASP A 452 19.82 -16.72 2.59
C ASP A 452 18.85 -17.62 3.38
N PHE A 453 17.55 -17.54 3.10
CA PHE A 453 16.58 -18.49 3.66
C PHE A 453 16.89 -19.93 3.21
N SER A 454 16.65 -20.91 4.07
CA SER A 454 16.73 -22.32 3.70
C SER A 454 15.59 -22.70 2.75
N TYR A 455 15.78 -23.78 1.97
CA TYR A 455 14.71 -24.25 1.08
C TYR A 455 13.44 -24.67 1.85
N ALA A 456 13.60 -25.15 3.09
CA ALA A 456 12.48 -25.51 3.95
C ALA A 456 11.67 -24.27 4.37
N GLU A 457 12.34 -23.22 4.82
CA GLU A 457 11.70 -21.94 5.17
C GLU A 457 11.02 -21.31 3.95
N ILE A 458 11.65 -21.37 2.78
CA ILE A 458 11.05 -20.85 1.54
C ILE A 458 9.82 -21.68 1.15
N ALA A 459 9.87 -23.01 1.29
CA ALA A 459 8.76 -23.90 0.98
C ALA A 459 7.53 -23.63 1.83
N GLU A 460 7.73 -23.41 3.12
CA GLU A 460 6.69 -22.93 4.03
C GLU A 460 6.23 -21.53 3.64
N ALA A 461 7.17 -20.63 3.32
CA ALA A 461 6.87 -19.24 3.01
C ALA A 461 6.12 -19.01 1.71
N VAL A 462 6.17 -19.96 0.76
CA VAL A 462 5.50 -19.86 -0.54
C VAL A 462 4.45 -20.94 -0.77
N GLU A 463 4.13 -21.73 0.28
CA GLU A 463 3.17 -22.82 0.28
C GLU A 463 3.40 -23.82 -0.88
N ARG A 464 4.64 -24.29 -0.99
CA ARG A 464 5.07 -25.28 -1.97
C ARG A 464 5.88 -26.36 -1.31
N SER A 465 6.02 -27.51 -1.99
CA SER A 465 6.94 -28.54 -1.53
C SER A 465 8.38 -28.07 -1.65
N GLU A 466 9.25 -28.50 -0.74
CA GLU A 466 10.68 -28.18 -0.78
C GLU A 466 11.34 -28.64 -2.09
N ALA A 467 10.85 -29.73 -2.68
CA ALA A 467 11.27 -30.20 -3.99
C ALA A 467 10.92 -29.20 -5.11
N ALA A 468 9.70 -28.64 -5.10
CA ALA A 468 9.28 -27.63 -6.07
C ALA A 468 10.09 -26.33 -5.92
N VAL A 469 10.40 -25.94 -4.67
CA VAL A 469 11.27 -24.80 -4.37
C VAL A 469 12.68 -25.02 -4.91
N ARG A 470 13.32 -26.17 -4.65
CA ARG A 470 14.65 -26.49 -5.19
C ARG A 470 14.68 -26.44 -6.72
N GLN A 471 13.64 -26.95 -7.37
CA GLN A 471 13.52 -26.92 -8.82
C GLN A 471 13.35 -25.47 -9.34
N ALA A 472 12.52 -24.66 -8.68
CA ALA A 472 12.36 -23.25 -9.01
C ALA A 472 13.65 -22.46 -8.80
N ALA A 473 14.40 -22.72 -7.72
CA ALA A 473 15.70 -22.12 -7.47
C ALA A 473 16.69 -22.42 -8.60
N HIS A 474 16.75 -23.68 -9.05
CA HIS A 474 17.61 -24.08 -10.16
C HIS A 474 17.24 -23.34 -11.45
N ARG A 475 15.94 -23.31 -11.82
CA ARG A 475 15.47 -22.58 -13.01
C ARG A 475 15.72 -21.08 -12.90
N ALA A 476 15.49 -20.48 -11.74
CA ALA A 476 15.73 -19.06 -11.51
C ALA A 476 17.22 -18.72 -11.71
N ARG A 477 18.13 -19.54 -11.15
CA ARG A 477 19.58 -19.37 -11.34
C ARG A 477 19.98 -19.47 -12.79
N GLU A 478 19.47 -20.44 -13.55
CA GLU A 478 19.75 -20.58 -14.98
C GLU A 478 19.22 -19.38 -15.78
N HIS A 479 17.99 -18.93 -15.51
CA HIS A 479 17.39 -17.77 -16.17
C HIS A 479 18.13 -16.46 -15.88
N VAL A 480 18.58 -16.27 -14.64
CA VAL A 480 19.39 -15.11 -14.23
C VAL A 480 20.77 -15.20 -14.87
N ARG A 481 21.47 -16.34 -14.80
CA ARG A 481 22.79 -16.53 -15.45
C ARG A 481 22.77 -16.32 -16.96
N ALA A 482 21.68 -16.69 -17.62
CA ALA A 482 21.53 -16.48 -19.06
C ALA A 482 21.36 -15.00 -19.44
N ARG A 483 20.91 -14.15 -18.52
CA ARG A 483 20.56 -12.74 -18.77
C ARG A 483 21.44 -11.74 -18.04
N ARG A 484 22.14 -12.16 -16.97
CA ARG A 484 23.12 -11.35 -16.24
C ARG A 484 24.35 -11.16 -17.14
N PRO A 485 24.85 -9.93 -17.32
CA PRO A 485 26.15 -9.70 -17.93
C PRO A 485 27.21 -10.54 -17.21
N ARG A 486 28.08 -11.23 -17.96
CA ARG A 486 29.09 -12.17 -17.41
C ARG A 486 30.15 -11.50 -16.53
N PHE A 487 30.18 -10.18 -16.48
CA PHE A 487 31.16 -9.38 -15.77
C PHE A 487 30.50 -8.18 -15.12
N GLU A 488 30.81 -7.95 -13.86
CA GLU A 488 30.35 -6.78 -13.11
C GLU A 488 31.52 -5.82 -12.97
N ALA A 489 31.34 -4.62 -13.54
CA ALA A 489 32.29 -3.55 -13.37
C ALA A 489 32.28 -3.09 -11.91
N ASP A 490 33.48 -2.92 -11.35
CA ASP A 490 33.71 -2.34 -10.03
C ASP A 490 32.87 -1.07 -9.82
N HIS A 491 32.40 -0.83 -8.59
CA HIS A 491 31.54 0.30 -8.24
C HIS A 491 32.16 1.63 -8.67
N GLU A 492 33.47 1.81 -8.49
CA GLU A 492 34.20 3.00 -8.96
C GLU A 492 34.16 3.15 -10.48
N LYS A 493 34.29 2.05 -11.23
CA LYS A 493 34.20 2.07 -12.71
C LYS A 493 32.79 2.41 -13.18
N ARG A 494 31.75 1.88 -12.51
CA ARG A 494 30.36 2.25 -12.77
C ARG A 494 30.13 3.74 -12.53
N ARG A 495 30.61 4.27 -11.41
CA ARG A 495 30.48 5.69 -11.08
C ARG A 495 31.18 6.58 -12.09
N ALA A 496 32.44 6.28 -12.41
CA ALA A 496 33.20 7.03 -13.41
C ALA A 496 32.55 6.98 -14.81
N ALA A 497 31.98 5.84 -15.22
CA ALA A 497 31.26 5.74 -16.48
C ALA A 497 29.95 6.53 -16.48
N THR A 498 29.17 6.48 -15.39
CA THR A 498 27.94 7.27 -15.23
C THR A 498 28.25 8.76 -15.24
N GLU A 499 29.30 9.21 -14.55
CA GLU A 499 29.76 10.60 -14.55
C GLU A 499 30.19 11.07 -15.94
N ARG A 500 30.96 10.25 -16.67
CA ARG A 500 31.37 10.58 -18.04
C ARG A 500 30.17 10.61 -18.99
N PHE A 501 29.23 9.67 -18.85
CA PHE A 501 28.00 9.64 -19.63
C PHE A 501 27.13 10.88 -19.36
N PHE A 502 27.02 11.26 -18.09
CA PHE A 502 26.32 12.45 -17.64
C PHE A 502 26.92 13.71 -18.25
N ALA A 503 28.24 13.91 -18.06
CA ALA A 503 28.98 15.05 -18.59
C ALA A 503 28.88 15.15 -20.12
N ALA A 504 29.01 14.02 -20.82
CA ALA A 504 28.91 13.98 -22.28
C ALA A 504 27.49 14.26 -22.79
N THR A 505 26.46 13.81 -22.06
CA THR A 505 25.05 14.07 -22.40
C THR A 505 24.69 15.54 -22.23
N ILE A 506 25.06 16.16 -21.11
CA ILE A 506 24.81 17.59 -20.85
C ILE A 506 25.65 18.47 -21.77
N GLY A 507 26.95 18.15 -21.94
CA GLY A 507 27.86 18.90 -22.79
C GLY A 507 27.62 18.72 -24.28
N GLY A 508 26.78 17.76 -24.69
CA GLY A 508 26.53 17.43 -26.09
C GLY A 508 27.74 16.81 -26.81
N ASP A 509 28.65 16.17 -26.07
CA ASP A 509 29.85 15.53 -26.61
C ASP A 509 29.52 14.16 -27.20
N VAL A 510 29.13 14.16 -28.47
CA VAL A 510 28.79 12.95 -29.22
C VAL A 510 29.99 12.00 -29.35
N ASN A 511 31.23 12.51 -29.39
CA ASN A 511 32.41 11.67 -29.51
C ASN A 511 32.67 10.90 -28.21
N ALA A 512 32.59 11.58 -27.06
CA ALA A 512 32.67 10.94 -25.76
C ALA A 512 31.57 9.89 -25.56
N LEU A 513 30.33 10.18 -26.00
CA LEU A 513 29.25 9.19 -25.96
C LEU A 513 29.52 7.99 -26.90
N MET A 514 30.09 8.19 -28.09
CA MET A 514 30.47 7.09 -28.98
C MET A 514 31.53 6.16 -28.37
N GLU A 515 32.49 6.72 -27.63
CA GLU A 515 33.51 5.93 -26.93
C GLU A 515 32.94 5.15 -25.74
N LEU A 516 31.95 5.71 -25.05
CA LEU A 516 31.33 5.11 -23.88
C LEU A 516 30.33 4.01 -24.24
N LEU A 517 29.61 4.12 -25.36
CA LEU A 517 28.54 3.18 -25.72
C LEU A 517 29.08 1.92 -26.41
N ALA A 518 28.61 0.75 -25.98
CA ALA A 518 28.84 -0.49 -26.71
C ALA A 518 28.09 -0.46 -28.06
N PRO A 519 28.60 -1.13 -29.13
CA PRO A 519 27.98 -1.10 -30.46
C PRO A 519 26.50 -1.50 -30.47
N ASP A 520 26.13 -2.47 -29.65
CA ASP A 520 24.80 -3.08 -29.51
C ASP A 520 24.03 -2.57 -28.28
N VAL A 521 24.43 -1.41 -27.72
CA VAL A 521 23.78 -0.80 -26.55
C VAL A 521 22.27 -0.70 -26.71
N LYS A 522 21.55 -0.97 -25.62
CA LYS A 522 20.08 -0.86 -25.56
C LYS A 522 19.67 0.27 -24.65
N LEU A 523 18.83 1.17 -25.15
CA LEU A 523 18.16 2.18 -24.35
C LEU A 523 16.71 1.75 -24.11
N TRP A 524 16.35 1.60 -22.84
CA TRP A 524 15.00 1.35 -22.36
C TRP A 524 14.45 2.64 -21.77
N THR A 525 13.25 3.02 -22.20
CA THR A 525 12.58 4.22 -21.72
C THR A 525 11.17 3.89 -21.26
N ASP A 526 10.86 4.17 -20.00
CA ASP A 526 9.55 3.97 -19.42
C ASP A 526 8.86 5.32 -19.22
N GLY A 527 7.80 5.59 -20.00
CA GLY A 527 6.93 6.74 -19.82
C GLY A 527 5.50 6.39 -19.40
N GLY A 528 5.18 5.10 -19.26
CA GLY A 528 3.82 4.60 -18.96
C GLY A 528 2.68 5.11 -19.85
N GLY A 529 2.97 5.56 -21.07
CA GLY A 529 1.98 6.24 -21.94
C GLY A 529 1.57 7.64 -21.48
N LYS A 530 2.13 8.16 -20.38
CA LYS A 530 1.84 9.47 -19.80
C LYS A 530 2.74 10.57 -20.34
N VAL A 531 3.99 10.22 -20.61
CA VAL A 531 5.02 11.15 -21.10
C VAL A 531 5.67 10.61 -22.37
N ARG A 532 6.24 11.50 -23.17
CA ARG A 532 6.84 11.13 -24.45
C ARG A 532 8.11 10.28 -24.25
N GLN A 533 8.02 8.98 -24.50
CA GLN A 533 9.14 8.04 -24.48
C GLN A 533 9.15 7.09 -25.69
N ALA A 534 10.26 6.36 -25.88
CA ALA A 534 10.33 5.38 -26.96
C ALA A 534 9.41 4.19 -26.66
N MET A 535 8.50 3.88 -27.59
CA MET A 535 7.53 2.77 -27.44
C MET A 535 8.17 1.38 -27.50
N ARG A 536 9.42 1.30 -27.97
CA ARG A 536 10.22 0.07 -28.06
C ARG A 536 11.66 0.40 -27.68
N PRO A 537 12.43 -0.58 -27.16
CA PRO A 537 13.84 -0.38 -26.85
C PRO A 537 14.60 0.13 -28.08
N VAL A 538 15.42 1.16 -27.88
CA VAL A 538 16.28 1.71 -28.94
C VAL A 538 17.58 0.91 -28.94
N VAL A 539 17.90 0.27 -30.05
CA VAL A 539 19.03 -0.65 -30.15
C VAL A 539 20.13 -0.09 -31.04
N GLY A 540 21.37 -0.16 -30.55
CA GLY A 540 22.59 0.19 -31.26
C GLY A 540 23.06 1.62 -30.99
N ALA A 541 24.38 1.81 -30.86
CA ALA A 541 25.00 3.07 -30.46
C ALA A 541 24.53 4.27 -31.29
N ALA A 542 24.50 4.14 -32.61
CA ALA A 542 24.08 5.22 -33.51
C ALA A 542 22.61 5.64 -33.32
N ASN A 543 21.71 4.70 -33.00
CA ASN A 543 20.31 5.00 -32.73
C ASN A 543 20.14 5.67 -31.37
N VAL A 544 20.84 5.18 -30.35
CA VAL A 544 20.84 5.77 -29.00
C VAL A 544 21.37 7.19 -29.03
N LEU A 545 22.49 7.45 -29.73
CA LEU A 545 23.04 8.80 -29.90
C LEU A 545 22.06 9.76 -30.59
N ARG A 546 21.42 9.32 -31.66
CA ARG A 546 20.39 10.12 -32.34
C ARG A 546 19.22 10.44 -31.41
N TRP A 547 18.80 9.47 -30.61
CA TRP A 547 17.74 9.66 -29.64
C TRP A 547 18.14 10.68 -28.58
N ILE A 548 19.33 10.54 -27.97
CA ILE A 548 19.85 11.48 -26.97
C ILE A 548 19.94 12.90 -27.59
N ALA A 549 20.64 13.06 -28.71
CA ALA A 549 20.82 14.35 -29.37
C ALA A 549 19.50 15.03 -29.77
N GLY A 550 18.47 14.24 -30.10
CA GLY A 550 17.14 14.73 -30.45
C GLY A 550 16.28 15.15 -29.26
N ASN A 551 16.55 14.64 -28.06
CA ASN A 551 15.78 14.94 -26.85
C ASN A 551 16.44 16.02 -25.98
N VAL A 552 17.77 16.04 -25.86
CA VAL A 552 18.49 17.03 -25.01
C VAL A 552 18.34 18.48 -25.53
N LYS A 553 17.95 18.65 -26.80
CA LYS A 553 17.75 19.96 -27.45
C LYS A 553 16.30 20.44 -27.48
N ARG A 554 15.41 19.87 -26.66
CA ARG A 554 13.98 20.20 -26.68
C ARG A 554 13.41 20.40 -25.27
N PRO A 555 12.40 21.26 -25.11
CA PRO A 555 11.57 21.26 -23.92
C PRO A 555 10.95 19.88 -23.71
N TYR A 556 10.79 19.49 -22.45
CA TYR A 556 10.26 18.18 -22.05
C TYR A 556 9.22 18.37 -20.95
N GLU A 557 8.03 17.81 -21.12
CA GLU A 557 6.94 17.88 -20.13
C GLU A 557 6.66 19.31 -19.63
N GLY A 558 6.67 20.29 -20.55
CA GLY A 558 6.42 21.69 -20.25
C GLY A 558 7.57 22.43 -19.56
N VAL A 559 8.74 21.79 -19.41
CA VAL A 559 9.95 22.39 -18.84
C VAL A 559 10.88 22.82 -19.97
N GLU A 560 11.31 24.08 -19.93
CA GLU A 560 12.33 24.60 -20.83
C GLU A 560 13.72 24.04 -20.49
N ILE A 561 14.59 23.90 -21.48
CA ILE A 561 15.92 23.29 -21.31
C ILE A 561 16.74 24.04 -20.24
N ALA A 562 16.60 25.37 -20.17
CA ALA A 562 17.30 26.21 -19.21
C ALA A 562 16.88 25.97 -17.75
N ASP A 563 15.68 25.42 -17.53
CA ASP A 563 15.12 25.12 -16.21
C ASP A 563 15.31 23.66 -15.80
N MET A 564 15.96 22.86 -16.65
CA MET A 564 16.31 21.48 -16.34
C MET A 564 17.63 21.43 -15.60
N THR A 565 17.64 20.74 -14.47
CA THR A 565 18.86 20.40 -13.74
C THR A 565 18.98 18.88 -13.65
N ALA A 566 20.20 18.41 -13.43
CA ALA A 566 20.42 17.01 -13.19
C ALA A 566 21.54 16.80 -12.19
N GLU A 567 21.42 15.74 -11.41
CA GLU A 567 22.31 15.41 -10.30
C GLU A 567 22.68 13.94 -10.33
N LEU A 568 23.93 13.63 -9.97
CA LEU A 568 24.39 12.26 -9.81
C LEU A 568 24.02 11.78 -8.40
N VAL A 569 23.35 10.63 -8.31
CA VAL A 569 22.87 10.06 -7.05
C VAL A 569 22.95 8.53 -7.02
N ASP A 570 22.94 7.99 -5.80
CA ASP A 570 22.53 6.65 -5.38
C ASP A 570 21.18 6.18 -5.93
N ILE A 571 21.07 5.38 -7.01
CA ILE A 571 19.81 4.76 -7.45
C ILE A 571 19.92 3.24 -7.41
N ASN A 572 19.02 2.58 -6.66
CA ASN A 572 18.94 1.12 -6.64
C ASN A 572 20.28 0.43 -6.28
N GLY A 573 21.09 1.03 -5.41
CA GLY A 573 22.39 0.48 -5.01
C GLY A 573 23.52 0.75 -6.03
N GLY A 574 23.34 1.68 -6.96
CA GLY A 574 24.40 2.07 -7.89
C GLY A 574 24.24 3.48 -8.46
N PRO A 575 25.28 3.99 -9.13
CA PRO A 575 25.30 5.37 -9.59
C PRO A 575 24.28 5.61 -10.71
N GLY A 576 23.40 6.58 -10.49
CA GLY A 576 22.39 7.03 -11.41
C GLY A 576 22.31 8.55 -11.50
N ILE A 577 21.43 9.03 -12.37
CA ILE A 577 21.21 10.45 -12.62
C ILE A 577 19.74 10.74 -12.35
N VAL A 578 19.45 11.77 -11.56
CA VAL A 578 18.10 12.32 -11.41
C VAL A 578 18.02 13.60 -12.21
N MET A 579 16.98 13.72 -13.04
CA MET A 579 16.68 14.94 -13.79
C MET A 579 15.49 15.66 -13.14
N ARG A 580 15.64 16.97 -12.93
CA ARG A 580 14.63 17.85 -12.33
C ARG A 580 14.28 18.99 -13.28
N GLY A 581 13.06 19.49 -13.16
CA GLY A 581 12.57 20.60 -13.97
C GLY A 581 11.29 21.17 -13.37
N ALA A 582 11.15 22.49 -13.33
CA ALA A 582 9.99 23.16 -12.71
C ALA A 582 9.68 22.65 -11.28
N GLY A 583 10.71 22.41 -10.47
CA GLY A 583 10.57 21.98 -9.07
C GLY A 583 10.21 20.50 -8.86
N ARG A 584 10.09 19.68 -9.91
CA ARG A 584 9.76 18.24 -9.82
C ARG A 584 10.82 17.36 -10.48
N ILE A 585 10.83 16.07 -10.14
CA ILE A 585 11.63 15.06 -10.84
C ILE A 585 10.91 14.69 -12.14
N ILE A 586 11.65 14.67 -13.25
CA ILE A 586 11.11 14.41 -14.60
C ILE A 586 11.64 13.12 -15.21
N ALA A 587 12.80 12.62 -14.76
CA ALA A 587 13.34 11.34 -15.16
C ALA A 587 14.44 10.85 -14.21
N THR A 588 14.72 9.55 -14.23
CA THR A 588 15.95 8.95 -13.70
C THR A 588 16.66 8.16 -14.79
N ILE A 589 17.99 8.09 -14.72
CA ILE A 589 18.82 7.32 -15.65
C ILE A 589 19.81 6.45 -14.87
N THR A 590 19.91 5.18 -15.23
CA THR A 590 20.96 4.27 -14.77
C THR A 590 21.60 3.55 -15.97
N VAL A 591 22.84 3.07 -15.82
CA VAL A 591 23.60 2.44 -16.90
C VAL A 591 24.25 1.13 -16.45
N ASP A 592 24.31 0.17 -17.37
CA ASP A 592 25.02 -1.09 -17.18
C ASP A 592 26.27 -1.14 -18.04
N LEU A 593 27.34 -1.74 -17.53
CA LEU A 593 28.63 -1.81 -18.21
C LEU A 593 29.01 -3.24 -18.61
N ASP A 594 29.75 -3.38 -19.71
CA ASP A 594 30.48 -4.60 -20.04
C ASP A 594 31.82 -4.70 -19.28
N ALA A 595 32.54 -5.82 -19.49
CA ALA A 595 33.85 -6.06 -18.89
C ALA A 595 34.91 -5.02 -19.28
N GLN A 596 34.71 -4.32 -20.41
CA GLN A 596 35.58 -3.27 -20.92
C GLN A 596 35.18 -1.88 -20.39
N GLY A 597 34.13 -1.78 -19.56
CA GLY A 597 33.65 -0.53 -19.01
C GLY A 597 32.79 0.30 -19.98
N ARG A 598 32.31 -0.30 -21.08
CA ARG A 598 31.39 0.36 -22.03
C ARG A 598 29.95 0.11 -21.63
N ILE A 599 29.10 1.10 -21.88
CA ILE A 599 27.68 1.08 -21.58
C ILE A 599 26.95 0.14 -22.55
N VAL A 600 26.39 -0.94 -22.04
CA VAL A 600 25.59 -1.93 -22.79
C VAL A 600 24.09 -1.73 -22.64
N THR A 601 23.67 -1.09 -21.55
CA THR A 601 22.25 -0.74 -21.32
C THR A 601 22.14 0.64 -20.69
N VAL A 602 21.16 1.41 -21.13
CA VAL A 602 20.70 2.64 -20.48
C VAL A 602 19.24 2.45 -20.09
N HIS A 603 18.92 2.62 -18.82
CA HIS A 603 17.53 2.60 -18.33
C HIS A 603 17.11 4.03 -18.01
N ASN A 604 16.00 4.47 -18.59
CA ASN A 604 15.40 5.77 -18.33
C ASN A 604 13.97 5.57 -17.82
N VAL A 605 13.72 5.93 -16.55
CA VAL A 605 12.36 5.96 -15.99
C VAL A 605 11.89 7.40 -15.95
N ALA A 606 10.85 7.71 -16.72
CA ALA A 606 10.25 9.04 -16.80
C ALA A 606 8.74 9.04 -16.51
N ASN A 607 8.14 7.88 -16.28
CA ASN A 607 6.75 7.77 -15.86
C ASN A 607 6.55 8.53 -14.52
N PRO A 608 5.70 9.57 -14.48
CA PRO A 608 5.51 10.39 -13.29
C PRO A 608 5.04 9.60 -12.05
N ASP A 609 4.28 8.51 -12.24
CA ASP A 609 3.82 7.68 -11.11
C ASP A 609 4.99 6.97 -10.42
N LYS A 610 5.97 6.54 -11.21
CA LYS A 610 7.14 5.77 -10.74
C LYS A 610 8.22 6.66 -10.14
N LEU A 611 8.13 7.98 -10.31
CA LEU A 611 9.12 8.94 -9.82
C LEU A 611 8.82 9.46 -8.41
N ARG A 612 7.68 9.07 -7.81
CA ARG A 612 7.22 9.56 -6.50
C ARG A 612 8.22 9.29 -5.38
N ALA A 613 8.70 8.05 -5.28
CA ALA A 613 9.65 7.66 -4.23
C ALA A 613 10.95 8.48 -4.28
N VAL A 614 11.46 8.75 -5.48
CA VAL A 614 12.64 9.60 -5.67
C VAL A 614 12.33 11.07 -5.34
N ALA A 615 11.12 11.55 -5.68
CA ALA A 615 10.70 12.92 -5.41
C ALA A 615 10.53 13.20 -3.91
N GLU A 616 10.06 12.22 -3.16
CA GLU A 616 9.92 12.27 -1.69
C GLU A 616 11.26 12.10 -0.95
N GLY A 617 12.36 11.87 -1.67
CA GLY A 617 13.67 11.62 -1.06
C GLY A 617 13.74 10.29 -0.32
N ALA A 618 12.90 9.31 -0.68
CA ALA A 618 12.79 8.05 0.02
C ALA A 618 14.08 7.22 -0.14
N ARG A 619 14.88 7.15 0.93
CA ARG A 619 16.01 6.25 1.09
C ARG A 619 15.52 5.08 1.94
N ARG A 620 15.28 3.91 1.32
CA ARG A 620 14.53 2.80 1.96
C ARG A 620 15.28 1.48 2.00
N LEU A 621 16.58 1.47 1.75
CA LEU A 621 17.43 0.27 1.75
C LEU A 621 18.77 0.54 2.38
#